data_AF-A0AAZ1WVR9-F1
#
_entry.id   AF-A0AAZ1WVR9-F1
#
_cell.length_a   1.000
_cell.length_b   1.000
_cell.length_c   1.000
_cell.angle_alpha   90.00
_cell.angle_beta   90.00
_cell.angle_gamma   90.00
#
_symmetry.space_group_name_H-M   'P 1'
#
loop_
_entity.id
_entity.type
_entity.pdbx_description
1 polymer ?
#
loop_
_entity_poly.entity_id
_entity_poly.type
_entity_poly.pdbx_seq_one_letter_code
_entity_poly.pdbx_strand_id
1 'polypeptide(L)'
;FGYMKTWHCLSNCSDLSVHSLKPMKPLGCWSRLMYLYTSPQVKFYWNIVFYFAFLFLFAVVLMIDFQSTPSAGELLLYIWLLSVVCEEVRQVRNSKMYISEFWNILDVLSIILFLIDSLWKSIHPLLTTELFYLGKIILCIDFVVFCLRLMAIFTISRTLGPKIIIMMDMFFFMFLLSIWVVAYGVAKQGILIHNENRLDWIIRGVVYEPYLIIFGQFPKNIDNTEFDMNSCSVNATDPLKPKCPVLNENQSPVFPEWLTIIMLCVYLLFANILLLNLLIAIFNFTFEEVQDNTDKIWKFQRYELIKEYHSRPAAPPPFIILSHIYLFIRSMVLRRPAKIYKEFKGKDKLECSNYRPISVLNIDYKLFTSIISKRLEMILPIHNDQTGFIKQRQAQDNIRKVLHILRQVDKQKLETLVLSLDAEKAFDSVRWSFLYKVLEKFNFDKSIIDIISGLYNKSTARIKINGDLTESFILERGTRQGCCISPLLFALFIEPLSQWIRQRQDITGVRTPGGEQKLALFALHKPIPHRHSPKSWKHYHNMVLYRDIRSM
;
A
#
# COMPACT_ATOMS: atom_id res chain seq x y z
N PHE A 1 39.93 20.55 11.57
CA PHE A 1 41.25 20.44 10.94
C PHE A 1 41.08 20.26 9.44
N GLY A 2 41.63 21.21 8.67
CA GLY A 2 42.06 21.09 7.28
C GLY A 2 41.16 20.37 6.27
N TYR A 3 40.40 21.16 5.50
CA TYR A 3 40.08 20.82 4.12
C TYR A 3 41.39 20.63 3.35
N MET A 4 41.67 19.42 2.86
CA MET A 4 42.66 19.20 1.80
C MET A 4 42.14 18.14 0.83
N LYS A 5 41.97 18.61 -0.41
CA LYS A 5 41.61 17.86 -1.61
C LYS A 5 42.50 16.62 -1.79
N THR A 6 41.87 15.49 -2.07
CA THR A 6 42.43 14.46 -2.96
C THR A 6 41.43 14.20 -4.08
N TRP A 7 41.24 15.24 -4.90
CA TRP A 7 40.68 15.14 -6.24
C TRP A 7 41.81 14.71 -7.18
N HIS A 8 42.02 13.40 -7.35
CA HIS A 8 42.85 12.86 -8.44
C HIS A 8 42.40 11.42 -8.73
N CYS A 9 41.23 11.25 -9.34
CA CYS A 9 40.94 10.13 -10.25
C CYS A 9 39.63 10.29 -11.05
N LEU A 10 39.09 11.51 -11.19
CA LEU A 10 37.86 11.77 -11.96
C LEU A 10 37.95 13.02 -12.85
N SER A 11 39.14 13.61 -13.01
CA SER A 11 39.36 14.78 -13.88
C SER A 11 39.32 14.47 -15.39
N ASN A 12 39.13 13.20 -15.79
CA ASN A 12 38.97 12.83 -17.21
C ASN A 12 37.52 12.48 -17.61
N CYS A 13 36.52 12.76 -16.75
CA CYS A 13 35.11 12.60 -17.12
C CYS A 13 34.53 13.79 -17.90
N SER A 14 35.34 14.79 -18.26
CA SER A 14 34.96 15.89 -19.15
C SER A 14 35.16 15.59 -20.63
N ASP A 15 35.83 14.48 -20.98
CA ASP A 15 36.13 14.07 -22.37
C ASP A 15 35.35 12.83 -22.83
N LEU A 16 34.13 12.61 -22.33
CA LEU A 16 33.15 11.80 -23.07
C LEU A 16 32.62 12.63 -24.24
N SER A 17 33.53 12.83 -25.19
CA SER A 17 33.22 13.16 -26.57
C SER A 17 32.10 12.25 -27.06
N VAL A 18 31.12 12.91 -27.68
CA VAL A 18 29.94 12.39 -28.35
C VAL A 18 30.35 11.28 -29.33
N HIS A 19 30.50 10.05 -28.86
CA HIS A 19 30.84 8.91 -29.73
C HIS A 19 29.68 7.91 -29.82
N SER A 20 28.98 8.04 -30.96
CA SER A 20 28.14 7.04 -31.62
C SER A 20 26.94 6.49 -30.84
N LEU A 21 25.88 7.29 -30.78
CA LEU A 21 24.53 6.71 -30.80
C LEU A 21 24.44 5.81 -32.04
N LYS A 22 24.39 4.48 -31.85
CA LYS A 22 24.01 3.55 -32.92
C LYS A 22 22.76 4.10 -33.61
N PRO A 23 22.65 4.07 -34.95
CA PRO A 23 21.46 4.53 -35.63
C PRO A 23 20.26 3.78 -35.06
N MET A 24 19.30 4.53 -34.50
CA MET A 24 18.07 3.96 -33.98
C MET A 24 17.42 3.16 -35.11
N LYS A 25 17.27 1.85 -34.91
CA LYS A 25 16.59 1.00 -35.91
C LYS A 25 15.21 1.60 -36.16
N PRO A 26 14.82 1.88 -37.42
CA PRO A 26 13.47 2.34 -37.70
C PRO A 26 12.50 1.27 -37.22
N LEU A 27 11.53 1.67 -36.39
CA LEU A 27 10.49 0.75 -35.95
C LEU A 27 9.65 0.34 -37.17
N GLY A 28 9.53 -0.96 -37.39
CA GLY A 28 8.60 -1.53 -38.38
C GLY A 28 7.14 -1.20 -38.06
N CYS A 29 6.27 -1.31 -39.06
CA CYS A 29 4.85 -0.92 -38.94
C CYS A 29 4.12 -1.70 -37.81
N TRP A 30 4.37 -3.01 -37.72
CA TRP A 30 3.78 -3.86 -36.68
C TRP A 30 4.30 -3.58 -35.27
N SER A 31 5.59 -3.24 -35.13
CA SER A 31 6.12 -2.90 -33.81
C SER A 31 5.56 -1.57 -33.32
N ARG A 32 5.36 -0.58 -34.21
CA ARG A 32 4.69 0.68 -33.86
C ARG A 32 3.27 0.46 -33.34
N LEU A 33 2.48 -0.37 -34.04
CA LEU A 33 1.12 -0.71 -33.61
C LEU A 33 1.13 -1.41 -32.25
N MET A 34 2.03 -2.38 -32.05
CA MET A 34 2.14 -3.09 -30.79
C MET A 34 2.53 -2.15 -29.64
N TYR A 35 3.49 -1.24 -29.83
CA TYR A 35 3.88 -0.27 -28.81
C TYR A 35 2.75 0.72 -28.47
N LEU A 36 1.92 1.10 -29.46
CA LEU A 36 0.75 1.94 -29.25
C LEU A 36 -0.26 1.27 -28.29
N TYR A 37 -0.69 0.04 -28.59
CA TYR A 37 -1.65 -0.68 -27.74
C TYR A 37 -1.05 -1.23 -26.43
N THR A 38 0.29 -1.31 -26.34
CA THR A 38 0.97 -1.67 -25.10
C THR A 38 1.13 -0.47 -24.14
N SER A 39 0.91 0.77 -24.62
CA SER A 39 1.01 1.98 -23.80
C SER A 39 -0.03 1.99 -22.67
N PRO A 40 0.36 2.27 -21.41
CA PRO A 40 -0.56 2.31 -20.27
C PRO A 40 -1.72 3.30 -20.47
N GLN A 41 -1.49 4.42 -21.15
CA GLN A 41 -2.52 5.42 -21.42
C GLN A 41 -3.60 4.89 -22.37
N VAL A 42 -3.20 4.18 -23.43
CA VAL A 42 -4.12 3.58 -24.40
C VAL A 42 -4.93 2.46 -23.72
N LYS A 43 -4.28 1.60 -22.92
CA LYS A 43 -4.95 0.57 -22.12
C LYS A 43 -5.99 1.17 -21.17
N PHE A 44 -5.67 2.29 -20.53
CA PHE A 44 -6.57 2.98 -19.61
C PHE A 44 -7.85 3.45 -20.31
N TYR A 45 -7.74 4.16 -21.44
CA TYR A 45 -8.90 4.62 -22.19
C TYR A 45 -9.76 3.46 -22.71
N TRP A 46 -9.13 2.41 -23.25
CA TRP A 46 -9.87 1.22 -23.66
C TRP A 46 -10.58 0.57 -22.49
N ASN A 47 -9.92 0.45 -21.33
CA ASN A 47 -10.55 -0.10 -20.13
C ASN A 47 -11.80 0.70 -19.72
N ILE A 48 -11.75 2.04 -19.78
CA ILE A 48 -12.92 2.90 -19.51
C ILE A 48 -14.04 2.64 -20.52
N VAL A 49 -13.73 2.66 -21.83
CA VAL A 49 -14.75 2.46 -22.88
C VAL A 49 -15.43 1.11 -22.71
N PHE A 50 -14.66 0.05 -22.50
CA PHE A 50 -15.19 -1.28 -22.25
C PHE A 50 -15.97 -1.36 -20.94
N TYR A 51 -15.58 -0.61 -19.90
CA TYR A 51 -16.33 -0.56 -18.65
C TYR A 51 -17.71 0.10 -18.81
N PHE A 52 -17.81 1.19 -19.59
CA PHE A 52 -19.11 1.78 -19.93
C PHE A 52 -19.97 0.83 -20.77
N ALA A 53 -19.38 0.13 -21.74
CA ALA A 53 -20.07 -0.89 -22.51
C ALA A 53 -20.56 -2.06 -21.64
N PHE A 54 -19.79 -2.45 -20.62
CA PHE A 54 -20.18 -3.44 -19.62
C PHE A 54 -21.39 -2.98 -18.81
N LEU A 55 -21.38 -1.76 -18.26
CA LEU A 55 -22.52 -1.22 -17.52
C LEU A 55 -23.78 -1.10 -18.38
N PHE A 56 -23.61 -0.70 -19.64
CA PHE A 56 -24.71 -0.63 -20.59
C PHE A 56 -25.30 -2.02 -20.88
N LEU A 57 -24.45 -3.01 -21.16
CA LEU A 57 -24.88 -4.39 -21.37
C LEU A 57 -25.58 -4.95 -20.13
N PHE A 58 -25.02 -4.72 -18.94
CA PHE A 58 -25.61 -5.13 -17.66
C PHE A 58 -27.01 -4.53 -17.50
N ALA A 59 -27.17 -3.22 -17.72
CA ALA A 59 -28.44 -2.53 -17.60
C ALA A 59 -29.49 -3.08 -18.60
N VAL A 60 -29.10 -3.34 -19.85
CA VAL A 60 -29.98 -3.94 -20.87
C VAL A 60 -30.42 -5.34 -20.45
N VAL A 61 -29.50 -6.20 -20.00
CA VAL A 61 -29.82 -7.55 -19.55
C VAL A 61 -30.76 -7.54 -18.33
N LEU A 62 -30.52 -6.64 -17.37
CA LEU A 62 -31.32 -6.52 -16.15
C LEU A 62 -32.76 -6.02 -16.42
N MET A 63 -32.92 -5.08 -17.36
CA MET A 63 -34.21 -4.44 -17.63
C MET A 63 -35.03 -5.15 -18.71
N ILE A 64 -34.39 -5.68 -19.75
CA ILE A 64 -35.06 -6.17 -20.97
C ILE A 64 -35.01 -7.70 -21.07
N ASP A 65 -33.84 -8.31 -20.88
CA ASP A 65 -33.59 -9.70 -21.25
C ASP A 65 -33.53 -10.70 -20.07
N PHE A 66 -34.02 -10.31 -18.88
CA PHE A 66 -33.95 -11.17 -17.68
C PHE A 66 -35.01 -12.27 -17.71
N GLN A 67 -34.68 -13.39 -18.36
CA GLN A 67 -35.55 -14.56 -18.51
C GLN A 67 -35.10 -15.73 -17.62
N SER A 68 -35.97 -16.73 -17.47
CA SER A 68 -35.71 -17.96 -16.70
C SER A 68 -34.65 -18.85 -17.37
N THR A 69 -34.57 -18.81 -18.70
CA THR A 69 -33.47 -19.39 -19.49
C THR A 69 -32.48 -18.31 -19.88
N PRO A 70 -31.16 -18.57 -19.79
CA PRO A 70 -30.15 -17.56 -20.07
C PRO A 70 -30.19 -17.17 -21.55
N SER A 71 -30.37 -15.87 -21.81
CA SER A 71 -30.27 -15.30 -23.15
C SER A 71 -28.80 -15.17 -23.57
N ALA A 72 -28.54 -14.97 -24.87
CA ALA A 72 -27.19 -14.77 -25.37
C ALA A 72 -26.51 -13.53 -24.72
N GLY A 73 -27.28 -12.48 -24.41
CA GLY A 73 -26.81 -11.28 -23.71
C GLY A 73 -26.40 -11.57 -22.26
N GLU A 74 -27.18 -12.39 -21.54
CA GLU A 74 -26.87 -12.82 -20.18
C GLU A 74 -25.62 -13.71 -20.13
N LEU A 75 -25.47 -14.63 -21.09
CA LEU A 75 -24.26 -15.45 -21.20
C LEU A 75 -23.01 -14.61 -21.47
N LEU A 76 -23.11 -13.61 -22.35
CA LEU A 76 -22.03 -12.66 -22.60
C LEU A 76 -21.66 -11.88 -21.34
N LEU A 77 -22.65 -11.44 -20.56
CA LEU A 77 -22.43 -10.75 -19.28
C LEU A 77 -21.69 -11.63 -18.28
N TYR A 78 -22.05 -12.91 -18.17
CA TYR A 78 -21.35 -13.86 -17.28
C TYR A 78 -19.90 -14.11 -17.69
N ILE A 79 -19.63 -14.25 -19.00
CA ILE A 79 -18.26 -14.38 -19.50
C ILE A 79 -17.46 -13.12 -19.18
N TRP A 80 -18.08 -11.94 -19.34
CA TRP A 80 -17.45 -10.68 -18.98
C TRP A 80 -17.15 -10.59 -17.49
N LEU A 81 -18.10 -10.92 -16.63
CA LEU A 81 -17.90 -10.89 -15.18
C LEU A 81 -16.80 -11.87 -14.75
N LEU A 82 -16.77 -13.08 -15.31
CA LEU A 82 -15.69 -14.04 -15.09
C LEU A 82 -14.32 -13.46 -15.50
N SER A 83 -14.26 -12.69 -16.59
CA SER A 83 -13.05 -12.00 -17.04
C SER A 83 -12.54 -10.98 -16.02
N VAL A 84 -13.45 -10.24 -15.38
CA VAL A 84 -13.15 -9.25 -14.32
C VAL A 84 -12.66 -9.97 -13.08
N VAL A 85 -13.34 -11.05 -12.66
CA VAL A 85 -12.91 -11.88 -11.52
C VAL A 85 -11.49 -12.40 -11.70
N CYS A 86 -11.16 -12.93 -12.87
CA CYS A 86 -9.83 -13.42 -13.19
C CYS A 86 -8.75 -12.33 -13.08
N GLU A 87 -9.08 -11.09 -13.46
CA GLU A 87 -8.18 -9.96 -13.35
C GLU A 87 -7.96 -9.54 -11.90
N GLU A 88 -9.02 -9.47 -11.09
CA GLU A 88 -8.90 -9.14 -9.66
C GLU A 88 -8.13 -10.22 -8.87
N VAL A 89 -8.39 -11.51 -9.13
CA VAL A 89 -7.65 -12.62 -8.53
C VAL A 89 -6.15 -12.56 -8.87
N ARG A 90 -5.79 -12.15 -10.09
CA ARG A 90 -4.38 -11.94 -10.48
C ARG A 90 -3.74 -10.82 -9.66
N GLN A 91 -4.46 -9.74 -9.39
CA GLN A 91 -3.97 -8.61 -8.61
C GLN A 91 -3.77 -8.98 -7.13
N VAL A 92 -4.74 -9.67 -6.53
CA VAL A 92 -4.66 -10.16 -5.15
C VAL A 92 -3.42 -11.05 -4.94
N ARG A 93 -3.14 -11.97 -5.87
CA ARG A 93 -1.99 -12.88 -5.78
C ARG A 93 -0.64 -12.17 -5.75
N ASN A 94 -0.53 -11.02 -6.40
CA ASN A 94 0.74 -10.29 -6.52
C ASN A 94 0.99 -9.31 -5.36
N SER A 95 -0.02 -8.93 -4.58
CA SER A 95 0.13 -7.93 -3.52
C SER A 95 -0.77 -8.17 -2.31
N LYS A 96 -0.18 -8.55 -1.17
CA LYS A 96 -0.86 -8.60 0.14
C LYS A 96 -1.40 -7.24 0.63
N MET A 97 -0.93 -6.13 0.05
CA MET A 97 -1.39 -4.76 0.36
C MET A 97 -2.70 -4.39 -0.36
N TYR A 98 -3.23 -5.25 -1.23
CA TYR A 98 -4.45 -4.98 -2.01
C TYR A 98 -5.71 -4.87 -1.13
N ILE A 99 -5.79 -5.67 -0.06
CA ILE A 99 -6.98 -5.78 0.80
C ILE A 99 -7.19 -4.53 1.69
N SER A 100 -6.18 -3.66 1.85
CA SER A 100 -6.32 -2.47 2.70
C SER A 100 -7.03 -1.29 2.02
N GLU A 101 -7.31 -1.38 0.73
CA GLU A 101 -7.92 -0.28 -0.02
C GLU A 101 -9.44 -0.45 -0.13
N PHE A 102 -10.19 0.60 0.24
CA PHE A 102 -11.65 0.58 0.31
C PHE A 102 -12.31 0.13 -1.01
N TRP A 103 -11.84 0.67 -2.14
CA TRP A 103 -12.38 0.34 -3.46
C TRP A 103 -12.17 -1.11 -3.85
N ASN A 104 -11.07 -1.74 -3.40
CA ASN A 104 -10.79 -3.14 -3.68
C ASN A 104 -11.66 -4.07 -2.82
N ILE A 105 -12.05 -3.64 -1.62
CA ILE A 105 -13.01 -4.35 -0.78
C ILE A 105 -14.40 -4.37 -1.46
N LEU A 106 -14.82 -3.23 -2.04
CA LEU A 106 -16.08 -3.14 -2.79
C LEU A 106 -16.09 -4.08 -4.01
N ASP A 107 -14.98 -4.15 -4.76
CA ASP A 107 -14.86 -5.08 -5.89
C ASP A 107 -14.95 -6.54 -5.42
N VAL A 108 -14.26 -6.92 -4.34
CA VAL A 108 -14.34 -8.27 -3.78
C VAL A 108 -15.76 -8.60 -3.31
N LEU A 109 -16.46 -7.64 -2.70
CA LEU A 109 -17.86 -7.82 -2.27
C LEU A 109 -18.78 -8.06 -3.47
N SER A 110 -18.67 -7.23 -4.54
CA SER A 110 -19.46 -7.41 -5.77
C SER A 110 -19.22 -8.78 -6.41
N ILE A 111 -17.96 -9.23 -6.46
CA ILE A 111 -17.62 -10.54 -7.00
C ILE A 111 -18.25 -11.67 -6.18
N ILE A 112 -18.26 -11.57 -4.85
CA ILE A 112 -18.89 -12.58 -3.99
C ILE A 112 -20.41 -12.61 -4.22
N LEU A 113 -21.07 -11.44 -4.26
CA LEU A 113 -22.50 -11.34 -4.53
C LEU A 113 -22.85 -11.95 -5.89
N PHE A 114 -22.08 -11.61 -6.92
CA PHE A 114 -22.24 -12.18 -8.26
C PHE A 114 -22.05 -13.70 -8.31
N LEU A 115 -21.05 -14.25 -7.61
CA LEU A 115 -20.84 -15.70 -7.57
C LEU A 115 -22.00 -16.42 -6.88
N ILE A 116 -22.55 -15.83 -5.81
CA ILE A 116 -23.73 -16.35 -5.14
C ILE A 116 -24.92 -16.38 -6.11
N ASP A 117 -25.14 -15.31 -6.86
CA ASP A 117 -26.22 -15.23 -7.86
C ASP A 117 -26.07 -16.25 -8.98
N SER A 118 -24.85 -16.40 -9.52
CA SER A 118 -24.57 -17.35 -10.58
C SER A 118 -24.76 -18.80 -10.11
N LEU A 119 -24.33 -19.12 -8.88
CA LEU A 119 -24.55 -20.43 -8.27
C LEU A 119 -26.04 -20.70 -8.03
N TRP A 120 -26.78 -19.72 -7.51
CA TRP A 120 -28.21 -19.81 -7.29
C TRP A 120 -28.95 -20.10 -8.60
N LYS A 121 -28.62 -19.37 -9.67
CA LYS A 121 -29.22 -19.54 -10.99
C LYS A 121 -28.81 -20.86 -11.67
N SER A 122 -27.61 -21.40 -11.39
CA SER A 122 -27.18 -22.72 -11.88
C SER A 122 -27.89 -23.88 -11.16
N ILE A 123 -28.28 -23.71 -9.91
CA ILE A 123 -29.02 -24.71 -9.10
C ILE A 123 -30.54 -24.63 -9.38
N HIS A 124 -31.00 -23.50 -9.95
CA HIS A 124 -32.40 -23.16 -10.19
C HIS A 124 -33.20 -24.02 -11.17
N PRO A 125 -32.68 -24.92 -12.06
CA PRO A 125 -33.55 -25.81 -12.82
C PRO A 125 -34.53 -26.64 -11.94
N LEU A 126 -34.35 -26.65 -10.62
CA LEU A 126 -35.12 -27.43 -9.65
C LEU A 126 -35.95 -26.64 -8.61
N LEU A 127 -35.91 -25.29 -8.53
CA LEU A 127 -36.42 -24.58 -7.33
C LEU A 127 -37.16 -23.24 -7.60
N THR A 128 -38.48 -23.26 -7.40
CA THR A 128 -39.48 -22.19 -7.11
C THR A 128 -39.28 -20.72 -7.58
N THR A 129 -40.37 -20.10 -8.07
CA THR A 129 -40.45 -18.71 -8.58
C THR A 129 -39.98 -17.60 -7.61
N GLU A 130 -40.07 -17.81 -6.30
CA GLU A 130 -39.61 -16.85 -5.28
C GLU A 130 -38.09 -16.66 -5.29
N LEU A 131 -37.34 -17.73 -5.56
CA LEU A 131 -35.87 -17.69 -5.60
C LEU A 131 -35.34 -16.89 -6.78
N PHE A 132 -36.07 -16.90 -7.90
CA PHE A 132 -35.74 -16.14 -9.10
C PHE A 132 -35.84 -14.63 -8.85
N TYR A 133 -36.84 -14.19 -8.09
CA TYR A 133 -37.01 -12.79 -7.74
C TYR A 133 -35.90 -12.29 -6.80
N LEU A 134 -35.50 -13.12 -5.83
CA LEU A 134 -34.37 -12.81 -4.95
C LEU A 134 -33.06 -12.64 -5.73
N GLY A 135 -32.78 -13.53 -6.70
CA GLY A 135 -31.60 -13.39 -7.56
C GLY A 135 -31.61 -12.10 -8.39
N LYS A 136 -32.79 -11.65 -8.84
CA LYS A 136 -32.92 -10.34 -9.52
C LYS A 136 -32.61 -9.17 -8.58
N ILE A 137 -33.05 -9.22 -7.33
CA ILE A 137 -32.77 -8.18 -6.33
C ILE A 137 -31.26 -8.07 -6.07
N ILE A 138 -30.57 -9.20 -5.87
CA ILE A 138 -29.14 -9.21 -5.59
C ILE A 138 -28.37 -8.67 -6.82
N LEU A 139 -28.75 -9.07 -8.04
CA LEU A 139 -28.15 -8.55 -9.27
C LEU A 139 -28.37 -7.03 -9.46
N CYS A 140 -29.53 -6.50 -9.04
CA CYS A 140 -29.77 -5.05 -9.01
C CYS A 140 -28.84 -4.33 -8.02
N ILE A 141 -28.61 -4.90 -6.84
CA ILE A 141 -27.69 -4.33 -5.84
C ILE A 141 -26.26 -4.38 -6.37
N ASP A 142 -25.87 -5.49 -6.99
CA ASP A 142 -24.55 -5.67 -7.59
C ASP A 142 -24.29 -4.67 -8.72
N PHE A 143 -25.29 -4.39 -9.57
CA PHE A 143 -25.22 -3.31 -10.57
C PHE A 143 -24.91 -1.94 -9.94
N VAL A 144 -25.51 -1.62 -8.80
CA VAL A 144 -25.23 -0.36 -8.08
C VAL A 144 -23.78 -0.33 -7.61
N VAL A 145 -23.25 -1.44 -7.06
CA VAL A 145 -21.84 -1.52 -6.64
C VAL A 145 -20.89 -1.32 -7.83
N PHE A 146 -21.17 -1.95 -8.98
CA PHE A 146 -20.41 -1.70 -10.21
C PHE A 146 -20.53 -0.25 -10.69
N CYS A 147 -21.69 0.40 -10.57
CA CYS A 147 -21.81 1.82 -10.87
C CYS A 147 -20.96 2.70 -9.92
N LEU A 148 -20.92 2.38 -8.63
CA LEU A 148 -20.09 3.10 -7.65
C LEU A 148 -18.59 2.96 -7.95
N ARG A 149 -18.15 1.81 -8.48
CA ARG A 149 -16.75 1.60 -8.90
C ARG A 149 -16.32 2.54 -10.03
N LEU A 150 -17.24 3.07 -10.83
CA LEU A 150 -16.94 4.13 -11.80
C LEU A 150 -16.36 5.39 -11.14
N MET A 151 -16.80 5.72 -9.91
CA MET A 151 -16.25 6.84 -9.16
C MET A 151 -14.76 6.64 -8.84
N ALA A 152 -14.34 5.41 -8.53
CA ALA A 152 -12.94 5.08 -8.32
C ALA A 152 -12.09 5.37 -9.57
N ILE A 153 -12.61 5.09 -10.77
CA ILE A 153 -11.95 5.40 -12.04
C ILE A 153 -11.84 6.92 -12.25
N PHE A 154 -12.86 7.69 -11.85
CA PHE A 154 -12.82 9.14 -11.96
C PHE A 154 -11.91 9.83 -10.92
N THR A 155 -11.43 9.10 -9.90
CA THR A 155 -10.42 9.64 -8.96
C THR A 155 -9.11 10.06 -9.64
N ILE A 156 -8.89 9.57 -10.86
CA ILE A 156 -7.70 9.83 -11.68
C ILE A 156 -7.72 11.24 -12.27
N SER A 157 -8.90 11.87 -12.37
CA SER A 157 -9.00 13.23 -12.88
C SER A 157 -8.40 14.22 -11.89
N ARG A 158 -7.61 15.17 -12.40
CA ARG A 158 -7.02 16.25 -11.60
C ARG A 158 -8.09 17.14 -10.96
N THR A 159 -9.27 17.24 -11.57
CA THR A 159 -10.35 18.14 -11.12
C THR A 159 -11.41 17.45 -10.27
N LEU A 160 -11.63 16.14 -10.45
CA LEU A 160 -12.66 15.37 -9.73
C LEU A 160 -12.08 14.49 -8.62
N GLY A 161 -10.81 14.06 -8.73
CA GLY A 161 -10.21 13.14 -7.77
C GLY A 161 -10.17 13.63 -6.33
N PRO A 162 -9.65 14.84 -6.06
CA PRO A 162 -9.64 15.40 -4.71
C PRO A 162 -11.04 15.52 -4.10
N LYS A 163 -12.04 15.86 -4.92
CA LYS A 163 -13.44 15.98 -4.49
C LYS A 163 -14.03 14.66 -4.01
N ILE A 164 -13.69 13.55 -4.68
CA ILE A 164 -14.15 12.20 -4.29
C ILE A 164 -13.49 11.75 -2.98
N ILE A 165 -12.24 12.15 -2.71
CA ILE A 165 -11.53 11.82 -1.47
C ILE A 165 -12.18 12.53 -0.28
N ILE A 166 -12.51 13.82 -0.42
CA ILE A 166 -13.18 14.61 0.63
C ILE A 166 -14.52 13.98 1.01
N MET A 167 -15.26 13.43 0.05
CA MET A 167 -16.55 12.76 0.30
C MET A 167 -16.42 11.56 1.25
N MET A 168 -15.31 10.82 1.21
CA MET A 168 -15.08 9.68 2.11
C MET A 168 -14.87 10.13 3.55
N ASP A 169 -14.26 11.30 3.77
CA ASP A 169 -14.02 11.86 5.10
C ASP A 169 -15.29 12.41 5.77
N MET A 170 -16.40 12.58 5.01
CA MET A 170 -17.70 13.03 5.55
C MET A 170 -18.42 11.96 6.39
N PHE A 171 -17.96 10.70 6.38
CA PHE A 171 -18.61 9.60 7.10
C PHE A 171 -18.68 9.85 8.62
N PHE A 172 -17.61 10.41 9.21
CA PHE A 172 -17.57 10.71 10.64
C PHE A 172 -18.64 11.75 11.05
N PHE A 173 -18.97 12.67 10.14
CA PHE A 173 -20.00 13.66 10.40
C PHE A 173 -21.41 13.10 10.23
N MET A 174 -21.65 12.29 9.20
CA MET A 174 -22.92 11.57 9.02
C MET A 174 -23.26 10.71 10.24
N PHE A 175 -22.25 10.18 10.93
CA PHE A 175 -22.42 9.49 12.20
C PHE A 175 -22.95 10.42 13.31
N LEU A 176 -22.39 11.63 13.48
CA LEU A 176 -22.88 12.61 14.46
C LEU A 176 -24.34 13.01 14.17
N LEU A 177 -24.67 13.26 12.90
CA LEU A 177 -26.04 13.56 12.47
C LEU A 177 -26.99 12.38 12.78
N SER A 178 -26.56 11.14 12.52
CA SER A 178 -27.37 9.95 12.79
C SER A 178 -27.71 9.77 14.27
N ILE A 179 -26.78 10.08 15.18
CA ILE A 179 -27.03 10.04 16.64
C ILE A 179 -28.15 11.03 17.00
N TRP A 180 -28.09 12.25 16.45
CA TRP A 180 -29.10 13.28 16.72
C TRP A 180 -30.48 12.91 16.17
N VAL A 181 -30.53 12.39 14.93
CA VAL A 181 -31.77 11.90 14.29
C VAL A 181 -32.42 10.80 15.13
N VAL A 182 -31.64 9.80 15.55
CA VAL A 182 -32.15 8.69 16.36
C VAL A 182 -32.61 9.17 17.74
N ALA A 183 -31.87 10.09 18.39
CA ALA A 183 -32.25 10.62 19.69
C ALA A 183 -33.62 11.34 19.65
N TYR A 184 -33.84 12.21 18.65
CA TYR A 184 -35.13 12.86 18.44
C TYR A 184 -36.23 11.85 18.11
N GLY A 185 -35.95 10.88 17.22
CA GLY A 185 -36.92 9.86 16.81
C GLY A 185 -37.40 8.98 17.95
N VAL A 186 -36.47 8.52 18.82
CA VAL A 186 -36.81 7.73 20.00
C VAL A 186 -37.66 8.55 20.97
N ALA A 187 -37.30 9.82 21.21
CA ALA A 187 -38.05 10.71 22.09
C ALA A 187 -39.46 11.00 21.55
N LYS A 188 -39.58 11.37 20.26
CA LYS A 188 -40.86 11.60 19.59
C LYS A 188 -41.76 10.37 19.67
N GLN A 189 -41.24 9.20 19.30
CA GLN A 189 -42.00 7.95 19.28
C GLN A 189 -42.47 7.55 20.68
N GLY A 190 -41.59 7.68 21.70
CA GLY A 190 -41.91 7.32 23.08
C GLY A 190 -42.92 8.25 23.75
N ILE A 191 -43.00 9.51 23.33
CA ILE A 191 -43.98 10.48 23.86
C ILE A 191 -45.37 10.29 23.23
N LEU A 192 -45.42 10.12 21.91
CA LEU A 192 -46.68 10.16 21.16
C LEU A 192 -47.40 8.81 21.08
N ILE A 193 -46.67 7.69 21.04
CA ILE A 193 -47.21 6.36 20.76
C ILE A 193 -46.96 5.42 21.94
N HIS A 194 -48.03 4.85 22.48
CA HIS A 194 -47.92 3.89 23.57
C HIS A 194 -47.61 2.48 23.05
N ASN A 195 -46.52 1.89 23.53
CA ASN A 195 -46.10 0.48 23.37
C ASN A 195 -46.52 -0.17 22.03
N GLU A 196 -45.74 0.06 20.98
CA GLU A 196 -45.86 -0.59 19.67
C GLU A 196 -44.99 -1.86 19.66
N ASN A 197 -45.56 -3.00 19.30
CA ASN A 197 -44.83 -4.29 19.27
C ASN A 197 -44.25 -4.60 17.88
N ARG A 198 -44.69 -3.90 16.85
CA ARG A 198 -44.27 -4.11 15.45
C ARG A 198 -42.95 -3.41 15.19
N LEU A 199 -41.86 -4.18 15.11
CA LEU A 199 -40.49 -3.64 14.91
C LEU A 199 -40.37 -2.78 13.64
N ASP A 200 -41.00 -3.15 12.54
CA ASP A 200 -40.93 -2.40 11.28
C ASP A 200 -41.46 -0.97 11.41
N TRP A 201 -42.58 -0.80 12.14
CA TRP A 201 -43.18 0.51 12.41
C TRP A 201 -42.37 1.33 13.40
N ILE A 202 -41.73 0.69 14.38
CA ILE A 202 -40.81 1.36 15.31
C ILE A 202 -39.60 1.91 14.55
N ILE A 203 -38.96 1.11 13.70
CA ILE A 203 -37.79 1.54 12.91
C ILE A 203 -38.18 2.67 11.95
N ARG A 204 -39.35 2.57 11.30
CA ARG A 204 -39.86 3.62 10.42
C ARG A 204 -40.12 4.93 11.16
N GLY A 205 -40.76 4.87 12.33
CA GLY A 205 -41.08 6.06 13.14
C GLY A 205 -39.87 6.70 13.82
N VAL A 206 -38.87 5.90 14.23
CA VAL A 206 -37.69 6.37 14.96
C VAL A 206 -36.56 6.83 14.04
N VAL A 207 -36.36 6.19 12.90
CA VAL A 207 -35.20 6.49 12.03
C VAL A 207 -35.63 7.18 10.75
N TYR A 208 -36.60 6.61 10.04
CA TYR A 208 -36.97 7.05 8.69
C TYR A 208 -37.72 8.38 8.69
N GLU A 209 -38.76 8.53 9.52
CA GLU A 209 -39.54 9.77 9.60
C GLU A 209 -38.70 10.98 10.04
N PRO A 210 -37.93 10.93 11.15
CA PRO A 210 -37.02 12.02 11.54
C PRO A 210 -36.00 12.40 10.46
N TYR A 211 -35.44 11.41 9.75
CA TYR A 211 -34.52 11.67 8.66
C TYR A 211 -35.17 12.48 7.53
N LEU A 212 -36.42 12.16 7.16
CA LEU A 212 -37.16 12.89 6.12
C LEU A 212 -37.52 14.33 6.54
N ILE A 213 -37.75 14.56 7.84
CA ILE A 213 -38.04 15.90 8.37
C ILE A 213 -36.87 16.87 8.12
N ILE A 214 -35.61 16.40 8.18
CA ILE A 214 -34.43 17.22 7.85
C ILE A 214 -34.51 17.77 6.42
N PHE A 215 -35.02 16.98 5.48
CA PHE A 215 -35.17 17.35 4.06
C PHE A 215 -36.49 18.08 3.75
N GLY A 216 -37.27 18.45 4.78
CA GLY A 216 -38.48 19.26 4.62
C GLY A 216 -39.77 18.48 4.38
N GLN A 217 -39.78 17.16 4.59
CA GLN A 217 -41.02 16.38 4.60
C GLN A 217 -41.59 16.31 6.02
N PHE A 218 -42.61 17.12 6.29
CA PHE A 218 -43.26 17.16 7.60
C PHE A 218 -44.40 16.14 7.70
N PRO A 219 -44.54 15.43 8.83
CA PRO A 219 -45.65 14.51 9.03
C PRO A 219 -46.95 15.28 9.28
N LYS A 220 -48.03 14.84 8.64
CA LYS A 220 -49.37 15.45 8.70
C LYS A 220 -50.05 15.33 10.07
N ASN A 221 -49.51 14.50 10.96
CA ASN A 221 -50.09 14.22 12.27
C ASN A 221 -49.71 15.26 13.35
N ILE A 222 -49.04 16.35 12.97
CA ILE A 222 -48.59 17.41 13.89
C ILE A 222 -49.62 18.55 13.96
N ASP A 223 -50.39 18.76 12.90
CA ASP A 223 -51.43 19.78 12.83
C ASP A 223 -52.81 19.11 13.00
N ASN A 224 -53.55 19.49 14.04
CA ASN A 224 -54.88 18.92 14.29
C ASN A 224 -55.89 19.26 13.18
N THR A 225 -55.60 20.25 12.32
CA THR A 225 -56.47 20.58 11.17
C THR A 225 -56.30 19.64 9.98
N GLU A 226 -55.12 19.01 9.84
CA GLU A 226 -54.82 18.01 8.80
C GLU A 226 -54.89 16.55 9.29
N PHE A 227 -55.13 16.34 10.59
CA PHE A 227 -55.23 15.02 11.19
C PHE A 227 -56.52 14.30 10.78
N ASP A 228 -56.39 13.22 10.01
CA ASP A 228 -57.50 12.32 9.65
C ASP A 228 -57.43 11.04 10.49
N MET A 229 -58.49 10.74 11.25
CA MET A 229 -58.62 9.51 12.04
C MET A 229 -58.52 8.24 11.17
N ASN A 230 -58.86 8.32 9.88
CA ASN A 230 -58.75 7.19 8.95
C ASN A 230 -57.30 6.85 8.59
N SER A 231 -56.34 7.73 8.89
CA SER A 231 -54.93 7.54 8.58
C SER A 231 -54.19 6.63 9.57
N CYS A 232 -54.79 6.32 10.73
CA CYS A 232 -54.16 5.54 11.80
C CYS A 232 -55.08 4.46 12.38
N SER A 233 -54.50 3.50 13.10
CA SER A 233 -55.21 2.40 13.76
C SER A 233 -54.99 2.44 15.27
N VAL A 234 -56.07 2.53 16.06
CA VAL A 234 -56.01 2.69 17.54
C VAL A 234 -55.32 1.51 18.23
N ASN A 235 -55.68 0.28 17.86
CA ASN A 235 -55.12 -0.95 18.46
C ASN A 235 -54.10 -1.66 17.57
N ALA A 236 -53.54 -0.98 16.57
CA ALA A 236 -52.67 -1.60 15.55
C ALA A 236 -53.30 -2.86 14.86
N THR A 237 -54.63 -2.88 14.70
CA THR A 237 -55.37 -3.97 14.06
C THR A 237 -55.20 -4.00 12.54
N ASP A 238 -54.93 -2.85 11.93
CA ASP A 238 -54.62 -2.74 10.50
C ASP A 238 -53.10 -2.80 10.26
N PRO A 239 -52.58 -3.79 9.50
CA PRO A 239 -51.16 -3.90 9.23
C PRO A 239 -50.60 -2.78 8.34
N LEU A 240 -51.43 -2.10 7.54
CA LEU A 240 -50.98 -1.03 6.63
C LEU A 240 -50.91 0.36 7.27
N LYS A 241 -51.54 0.55 8.44
CA LYS A 241 -51.64 1.86 9.09
C LYS A 241 -50.74 1.99 10.32
N PRO A 242 -50.15 3.19 10.55
CA PRO A 242 -49.46 3.48 11.80
C PRO A 242 -50.43 3.46 12.98
N LYS A 243 -49.90 3.23 14.18
CA LYS A 243 -50.70 3.32 15.41
C LYS A 243 -51.01 4.79 15.72
N CYS A 244 -52.25 5.05 16.12
CA CYS A 244 -52.66 6.41 16.47
C CYS A 244 -51.87 6.91 17.69
N PRO A 245 -51.62 8.23 17.80
CA PRO A 245 -51.11 8.81 19.03
C PRO A 245 -52.09 8.54 20.18
N VAL A 246 -51.63 8.63 21.43
CA VAL A 246 -52.54 8.48 22.58
C VAL A 246 -53.61 9.57 22.50
N LEU A 247 -54.88 9.17 22.53
CA LEU A 247 -56.04 10.05 22.40
C LEU A 247 -56.75 10.26 23.75
N ASN A 248 -57.28 11.46 23.98
CA ASN A 248 -58.19 11.79 25.07
C ASN A 248 -59.63 11.32 24.74
N GLU A 249 -60.55 11.43 25.70
CA GLU A 249 -61.98 11.11 25.54
C GLU A 249 -62.64 11.84 24.36
N ASN A 250 -62.12 13.01 23.98
CA ASN A 250 -62.59 13.83 22.86
C ASN A 250 -61.96 13.46 21.51
N GLN A 251 -61.30 12.31 21.39
CA GLN A 251 -60.63 11.85 20.16
C GLN A 251 -59.52 12.79 19.62
N SER A 252 -59.00 13.69 20.45
CA SER A 252 -57.83 14.51 20.18
C SER A 252 -56.58 13.92 20.86
N PRO A 253 -55.36 14.15 20.35
CA PRO A 253 -54.14 13.68 21.02
C PRO A 253 -54.03 14.23 22.45
N VAL A 254 -53.60 13.39 23.39
CA VAL A 254 -53.37 13.77 24.81
C VAL A 254 -52.21 14.76 24.93
N PHE A 255 -51.20 14.61 24.07
CA PHE A 255 -50.03 15.45 24.08
C PHE A 255 -50.30 16.79 23.37
N PRO A 256 -49.98 17.94 23.99
CA PRO A 256 -50.30 19.24 23.41
C PRO A 256 -49.57 19.52 22.08
N GLU A 257 -50.30 19.98 21.08
CA GLU A 257 -49.75 20.33 19.75
C GLU A 257 -48.61 21.35 19.83
N TRP A 258 -48.79 22.41 20.62
CA TRP A 258 -47.79 23.46 20.78
C TRP A 258 -46.45 22.91 21.27
N LEU A 259 -46.47 21.85 22.09
CA LEU A 259 -45.26 21.21 22.61
C LEU A 259 -44.60 20.35 21.53
N THR A 260 -45.37 19.65 20.69
CA THR A 260 -44.86 18.92 19.52
C THR A 260 -44.21 19.86 18.51
N ILE A 261 -44.85 21.01 18.26
CA ILE A 261 -44.33 22.06 17.37
C ILE A 261 -43.05 22.64 17.95
N ILE A 262 -42.98 22.94 19.24
CA ILE A 262 -41.73 23.41 19.89
C ILE A 262 -40.62 22.37 19.75
N MET A 263 -40.90 21.09 20.04
CA MET A 263 -39.92 20.00 19.89
C MET A 263 -39.41 19.87 18.45
N LEU A 264 -40.30 20.01 17.46
CA LEU A 264 -39.94 20.02 16.04
C LEU A 264 -39.10 21.24 15.67
N CYS A 265 -39.47 22.44 16.13
CA CYS A 265 -38.73 23.67 15.88
C CYS A 265 -37.31 23.61 16.48
N VAL A 266 -37.17 23.10 17.71
CA VAL A 266 -35.87 22.87 18.35
C VAL A 266 -35.07 21.85 17.55
N TYR A 267 -35.69 20.74 17.14
CA TYR A 267 -35.04 19.73 16.30
C TYR A 267 -34.51 20.31 14.98
N LEU A 268 -35.34 21.07 14.25
CA LEU A 268 -34.95 21.70 12.98
C LEU A 268 -33.90 22.79 13.18
N LEU A 269 -33.96 23.57 14.26
CA LEU A 269 -32.93 24.55 14.60
C LEU A 269 -31.57 23.86 14.77
N PHE A 270 -31.52 22.79 15.56
CA PHE A 270 -30.27 22.06 15.78
C PHE A 270 -29.80 21.27 14.54
N ALA A 271 -30.69 20.59 13.84
CA ALA A 271 -30.33 19.81 12.67
C ALA A 271 -29.93 20.70 11.48
N ASN A 272 -30.77 21.66 11.12
CA ASN A 272 -30.61 22.42 9.88
C ASN A 272 -29.74 23.68 10.05
N ILE A 273 -29.84 24.38 11.18
CA ILE A 273 -29.08 25.62 11.38
C ILE A 273 -27.72 25.35 12.02
N LEU A 274 -27.62 24.41 12.96
CA LEU A 274 -26.34 24.11 13.61
C LEU A 274 -25.57 23.01 12.88
N LEU A 275 -26.13 21.80 12.74
CA LEU A 275 -25.39 20.66 12.23
C LEU A 275 -25.13 20.75 10.71
N LEU A 276 -26.13 21.02 9.88
CA LEU A 276 -25.90 21.14 8.43
C LEU A 276 -24.97 22.31 8.06
N ASN A 277 -25.10 23.47 8.72
CA ASN A 277 -24.19 24.59 8.45
C ASN A 277 -22.76 24.32 8.94
N LEU A 278 -22.61 23.63 10.07
CA LEU A 278 -21.29 23.16 10.51
C LEU A 278 -20.70 22.14 9.52
N LEU A 279 -21.52 21.24 8.97
CA LEU A 279 -21.08 20.31 7.92
C LEU A 279 -20.59 21.05 6.69
N ILE A 280 -21.35 22.05 6.23
CA ILE A 280 -20.99 22.88 5.09
C ILE A 280 -19.68 23.63 5.38
N ALA A 281 -19.52 24.18 6.59
CA ALA A 281 -18.31 24.89 6.99
C ALA A 281 -17.09 23.96 7.05
N ILE A 282 -17.21 22.78 7.65
CA ILE A 282 -16.15 21.77 7.69
C ILE A 282 -15.83 21.30 6.27
N PHE A 283 -16.84 21.05 5.44
CA PHE A 283 -16.65 20.64 4.05
C PHE A 283 -15.92 21.72 3.25
N ASN A 284 -16.27 22.99 3.43
CA ASN A 284 -15.57 24.10 2.77
C ASN A 284 -14.11 24.21 3.24
N PHE A 285 -13.86 24.06 4.54
CA PHE A 285 -12.50 24.08 5.11
C PHE A 285 -11.64 22.90 4.60
N THR A 286 -12.16 21.68 4.68
CA THR A 286 -11.45 20.49 4.20
C THR A 286 -11.29 20.53 2.68
N PHE A 287 -12.26 21.08 1.96
CA PHE A 287 -12.15 21.31 0.52
C PHE A 287 -11.00 22.26 0.20
N GLU A 288 -10.86 23.37 0.92
CA GLU A 288 -9.77 24.33 0.71
C GLU A 288 -8.39 23.72 1.02
N GLU A 289 -8.24 23.03 2.16
CA GLU A 289 -6.98 22.37 2.55
C GLU A 289 -6.56 21.25 1.58
N VAL A 290 -7.53 20.45 1.13
CA VAL A 290 -7.29 19.37 0.15
C VAL A 290 -7.03 19.95 -1.24
N GLN A 291 -7.68 21.06 -1.62
CA GLN A 291 -7.42 21.74 -2.88
C GLN A 291 -5.97 22.27 -2.95
N ASP A 292 -5.45 22.79 -1.84
CA ASP A 292 -4.06 23.29 -1.77
C ASP A 292 -3.00 22.17 -1.87
N ASN A 293 -3.33 20.96 -1.43
CA ASN A 293 -2.45 19.79 -1.49
C ASN A 293 -2.78 18.81 -2.64
N THR A 294 -3.78 19.14 -3.47
CA THR A 294 -4.33 18.29 -4.54
C THR A 294 -3.25 17.80 -5.50
N ASP A 295 -2.34 18.69 -5.90
CA ASP A 295 -1.32 18.34 -6.90
C ASP A 295 -0.36 17.26 -6.41
N LYS A 296 -0.09 17.18 -5.09
CA LYS A 296 0.77 16.12 -4.52
C LYS A 296 0.02 14.80 -4.47
N ILE A 297 -1.21 14.81 -3.93
CA ILE A 297 -2.06 13.61 -3.79
C ILE A 297 -2.33 13.01 -5.17
N TRP A 298 -2.74 13.84 -6.13
CA TRP A 298 -3.00 13.43 -7.50
C TRP A 298 -1.75 12.83 -8.18
N LYS A 299 -0.56 13.41 -7.98
CA LYS A 299 0.69 12.85 -8.53
C LYS A 299 1.02 11.46 -7.96
N PHE A 300 0.79 11.23 -6.66
CA PHE A 300 0.97 9.92 -6.04
C PHE A 300 -0.02 8.88 -6.59
N GLN A 301 -1.30 9.23 -6.63
CA GLN A 301 -2.36 8.36 -7.18
C GLN A 301 -2.12 8.04 -8.66
N ARG A 302 -1.74 9.04 -9.46
CA ARG A 302 -1.40 8.84 -10.88
C ARG A 302 -0.23 7.88 -11.06
N TYR A 303 0.80 7.95 -10.22
CA TYR A 303 1.92 7.01 -10.30
C TYR A 303 1.49 5.58 -9.99
N GLU A 304 0.68 5.38 -8.95
CA GLU A 304 0.17 4.05 -8.57
C GLU A 304 -0.66 3.43 -9.69
N LEU A 305 -1.55 4.23 -10.29
CA LEU A 305 -2.34 3.82 -11.45
C LEU A 305 -1.46 3.46 -12.66
N ILE A 306 -0.48 4.30 -13.02
CA ILE A 306 0.41 4.02 -14.16
C ILE A 306 1.15 2.70 -13.95
N LYS A 307 1.63 2.47 -12.73
CA LYS A 307 2.30 1.22 -12.36
C LYS A 307 1.37 0.02 -12.51
N GLU A 308 0.12 0.16 -12.11
CA GLU A 308 -0.91 -0.86 -12.24
C GLU A 308 -1.18 -1.21 -13.72
N TYR A 309 -1.53 -0.21 -14.55
CA TYR A 309 -1.84 -0.41 -15.98
C TYR A 309 -0.63 -0.81 -16.83
N HIS A 310 0.59 -0.47 -16.39
CA HIS A 310 1.79 -1.01 -17.01
C HIS A 310 1.87 -2.54 -16.81
N SER A 311 1.46 -3.06 -15.64
CA SER A 311 1.51 -4.48 -15.33
C SER A 311 0.30 -5.29 -15.87
N ARG A 312 -0.77 -4.60 -16.29
CA ARG A 312 -1.96 -5.22 -16.89
C ARG A 312 -1.67 -5.74 -18.32
N PRO A 313 -2.29 -6.86 -18.75
CA PRO A 313 -2.30 -7.27 -20.15
C PRO A 313 -2.81 -6.15 -21.07
N ALA A 314 -2.44 -6.19 -22.35
CA ALA A 314 -2.89 -5.18 -23.32
C ALA A 314 -4.33 -5.39 -23.80
N ALA A 315 -4.87 -6.61 -23.65
CA ALA A 315 -6.23 -6.92 -24.04
C ALA A 315 -7.23 -6.33 -23.01
N PRO A 316 -8.32 -5.69 -23.47
CA PRO A 316 -9.36 -5.18 -22.58
C PRO A 316 -10.17 -6.34 -21.98
N PRO A 317 -10.94 -6.08 -20.89
CA PRO A 317 -11.65 -7.11 -20.11
C PRO A 317 -12.39 -8.20 -20.91
N PRO A 318 -13.19 -7.94 -21.97
CA PRO A 318 -13.88 -9.03 -22.67
C PRO A 318 -12.93 -10.04 -23.35
N PHE A 319 -11.70 -9.65 -23.68
CA PHE A 319 -10.70 -10.50 -24.34
C PHE A 319 -9.54 -10.88 -23.42
N ILE A 320 -9.56 -10.44 -22.16
CA ILE A 320 -8.45 -10.63 -21.23
C ILE A 320 -8.27 -12.11 -20.82
N ILE A 321 -9.36 -12.89 -20.87
CA ILE A 321 -9.36 -14.33 -20.60
C ILE A 321 -8.34 -15.06 -21.48
N LEU A 322 -8.29 -14.73 -22.79
CA LEU A 322 -7.33 -15.32 -23.72
C LEU A 322 -5.88 -14.97 -23.35
N SER A 323 -5.64 -13.74 -22.89
CA SER A 323 -4.32 -13.32 -22.41
C SER A 323 -3.92 -14.05 -21.13
N HIS A 324 -4.85 -14.30 -20.22
CA HIS A 324 -4.59 -15.04 -18.98
C HIS A 324 -4.32 -16.51 -19.25
N ILE A 325 -5.07 -17.14 -20.17
CA ILE A 325 -4.81 -18.49 -20.64
C ILE A 325 -3.41 -18.56 -21.26
N TYR A 326 -3.03 -17.61 -22.13
CA TYR A 326 -1.68 -17.56 -22.69
C TYR A 326 -0.59 -17.41 -21.61
N LEU A 327 -0.78 -16.52 -20.63
CA LEU A 327 0.18 -16.31 -19.54
C LEU A 327 0.26 -17.53 -18.62
N PHE A 328 -0.86 -18.21 -18.37
CA PHE A 328 -0.93 -19.43 -17.59
C PHE A 328 -0.21 -20.58 -18.29
N ILE A 329 -0.49 -20.82 -19.58
CA ILE A 329 0.21 -21.81 -20.41
C ILE A 329 1.71 -21.50 -20.43
N ARG A 330 2.08 -20.23 -20.64
CA ARG A 330 3.49 -19.81 -20.62
C ARG A 330 4.15 -20.01 -19.26
N SER A 331 3.43 -19.82 -18.16
CA SER A 331 3.97 -20.02 -16.81
C SER A 331 4.13 -21.51 -16.50
N MET A 332 3.14 -22.34 -16.85
CA MET A 332 3.11 -23.76 -16.50
C MET A 332 3.98 -24.62 -17.44
N VAL A 333 3.94 -24.34 -18.75
CA VAL A 333 4.63 -25.12 -19.79
C VAL A 333 6.06 -24.60 -20.03
N LEU A 334 6.26 -23.29 -20.12
CA LEU A 334 7.58 -22.72 -20.47
C LEU A 334 8.47 -22.39 -19.25
N ARG A 335 7.98 -22.57 -18.01
CA ARG A 335 8.68 -22.34 -16.72
C ARG A 335 9.59 -21.11 -16.68
N ARG A 336 9.26 -20.03 -17.41
CA ARG A 336 10.09 -18.82 -17.43
C ARG A 336 9.79 -18.01 -16.15
N PRO A 337 10.78 -17.76 -15.28
CA PRO A 337 10.55 -16.97 -14.08
C PRO A 337 10.12 -15.54 -14.44
N ALA A 338 9.21 -14.98 -13.64
CA ALA A 338 8.80 -13.59 -13.78
C ALA A 338 10.00 -12.65 -13.57
N LYS A 339 10.18 -11.67 -14.47
CA LYS A 339 11.18 -10.62 -14.30
C LYS A 339 10.68 -9.65 -13.22
N ILE A 340 11.22 -9.77 -12.02
CA ILE A 340 11.00 -8.82 -10.93
C ILE A 340 11.91 -7.62 -11.17
N TYR A 341 11.32 -6.46 -11.45
CA TYR A 341 12.05 -5.20 -11.48
C TYR A 341 11.95 -4.56 -10.10
N LYS A 342 13.06 -4.52 -9.34
CA LYS A 342 13.16 -3.67 -8.14
C LYS A 342 13.39 -2.23 -8.61
N GLU A 343 12.37 -1.40 -8.46
CA GLU A 343 12.46 0.03 -8.75
C GLU A 343 13.16 0.75 -7.59
N PHE A 344 14.31 1.37 -7.85
CA PHE A 344 15.02 2.20 -6.87
C PHE A 344 14.36 3.60 -6.85
N LYS A 345 13.55 3.87 -5.82
CA LYS A 345 12.92 5.19 -5.65
C LYS A 345 13.96 6.27 -5.27
N GLY A 346 13.92 7.41 -5.95
CA GLY A 346 14.47 8.69 -5.47
C GLY A 346 15.93 9.02 -5.79
N LYS A 347 16.56 8.33 -6.75
CA LYS A 347 17.96 8.58 -7.14
C LYS A 347 18.07 8.87 -8.64
N ASP A 348 18.94 9.81 -9.02
CA ASP A 348 19.17 10.13 -10.42
C ASP A 348 19.71 8.89 -11.16
N LYS A 349 19.09 8.57 -12.29
CA LYS A 349 19.42 7.41 -13.14
C LYS A 349 20.68 7.65 -13.97
N LEU A 350 21.09 8.90 -14.13
CA LEU A 350 22.30 9.27 -14.87
C LEU A 350 23.58 9.10 -14.03
N GLU A 351 23.45 9.06 -12.70
CA GLU A 351 24.58 8.85 -11.81
C GLU A 351 24.87 7.36 -11.62
N CYS A 352 25.98 6.88 -12.19
CA CYS A 352 26.49 5.52 -11.98
C CYS A 352 26.68 5.17 -10.49
N SER A 353 26.94 6.18 -9.65
CA SER A 353 27.11 6.01 -8.21
C SER A 353 25.86 5.47 -7.50
N ASN A 354 24.68 5.65 -8.09
CA ASN A 354 23.41 5.22 -7.50
C ASN A 354 23.11 3.73 -7.74
N TYR A 355 23.86 3.08 -8.62
CA TYR A 355 23.72 1.66 -8.90
C TYR A 355 24.65 0.83 -8.01
N ARG A 356 24.15 -0.34 -7.56
CA ARG A 356 24.96 -1.37 -6.90
C ARG A 356 25.03 -2.60 -7.80
N PRO A 357 26.19 -2.88 -8.43
CA PRO A 357 26.30 -3.98 -9.40
C PRO A 357 26.35 -5.34 -8.69
N ILE A 358 25.45 -6.25 -9.06
CA ILE A 358 25.53 -7.66 -8.62
C ILE A 358 26.51 -8.38 -9.56
N SER A 359 27.54 -8.99 -8.98
CA SER A 359 28.51 -9.77 -9.76
C SER A 359 27.90 -11.11 -10.17
N VAL A 360 27.73 -11.33 -11.48
CA VAL A 360 27.35 -12.63 -12.02
C VAL A 360 28.61 -13.48 -12.13
N LEU A 361 28.76 -14.40 -11.18
CA LEU A 361 29.97 -15.22 -11.01
C LEU A 361 29.72 -16.66 -11.48
N ASN A 362 30.77 -17.28 -12.03
CA ASN A 362 30.76 -18.68 -12.45
C ASN A 362 30.46 -19.63 -11.28
N ILE A 363 29.88 -20.79 -11.59
CA ILE A 363 29.47 -21.80 -10.60
C ILE A 363 30.70 -22.33 -9.84
N ASP A 364 31.79 -22.64 -10.54
CA ASP A 364 33.01 -23.19 -9.91
C ASP A 364 33.61 -22.21 -8.90
N TYR A 365 33.63 -20.91 -9.25
CA TYR A 365 34.06 -19.85 -8.35
C TYR A 365 33.16 -19.75 -7.12
N LYS A 366 31.84 -19.84 -7.30
CA LYS A 366 30.88 -19.80 -6.17
C LYS A 366 31.04 -21.01 -5.26
N LEU A 367 31.22 -22.20 -5.83
CA LEU A 367 31.45 -23.42 -5.07
C LEU A 367 32.74 -23.30 -4.25
N PHE A 368 33.84 -22.91 -4.90
CA PHE A 368 35.13 -22.72 -4.26
C PHE A 368 35.08 -21.68 -3.13
N THR A 369 34.53 -20.49 -3.42
CA THR A 369 34.40 -19.43 -2.40
C THR A 369 33.43 -19.78 -1.28
N SER A 370 32.42 -20.63 -1.52
CA SER A 370 31.53 -21.15 -0.48
C SER A 370 32.27 -22.11 0.46
N ILE A 371 33.11 -23.01 -0.06
CA ILE A 371 33.92 -23.92 0.75
C ILE A 371 34.88 -23.12 1.64
N ILE A 372 35.58 -22.13 1.08
CA ILE A 372 36.49 -21.28 1.84
C ILE A 372 35.74 -20.47 2.90
N SER A 373 34.60 -19.87 2.54
CA SER A 373 33.77 -19.11 3.48
C SER A 373 33.40 -19.93 4.71
N LYS A 374 32.91 -21.15 4.52
CA LYS A 374 32.55 -22.07 5.62
C LYS A 374 33.75 -22.42 6.51
N ARG A 375 34.95 -22.55 5.93
CA ARG A 375 36.18 -22.81 6.70
C ARG A 375 36.63 -21.59 7.48
N LEU A 376 36.60 -20.41 6.87
CA LEU A 376 36.94 -19.14 7.52
C LEU A 376 35.99 -18.80 8.67
N GLU A 377 34.70 -19.09 8.54
CA GLU A 377 33.71 -18.87 9.60
C GLU A 377 34.08 -19.54 10.93
N MET A 378 34.78 -20.69 10.90
CA MET A 378 35.15 -21.42 12.11
C MET A 378 36.30 -20.78 12.89
N ILE A 379 37.12 -19.95 12.23
CA ILE A 379 38.37 -19.41 12.77
C ILE A 379 38.38 -17.89 12.82
N LEU A 380 37.22 -17.24 12.66
CA LEU A 380 37.12 -15.80 12.45
C LEU A 380 37.36 -15.02 13.76
N PRO A 381 38.46 -14.25 13.90
CA PRO A 381 38.83 -13.58 15.15
C PRO A 381 38.12 -12.22 15.31
N ILE A 382 36.78 -12.22 15.32
CA ILE A 382 35.96 -10.98 15.36
C ILE A 382 35.22 -10.82 16.68
N HIS A 383 35.39 -9.65 17.28
CA HIS A 383 34.79 -9.30 18.57
C HIS A 383 33.24 -9.28 18.53
N ASN A 384 32.59 -9.44 19.68
CA ASN A 384 31.14 -9.64 19.81
C ASN A 384 30.27 -8.41 19.50
N ASP A 385 30.86 -7.22 19.36
CA ASP A 385 30.17 -5.99 18.95
C ASP A 385 29.84 -5.95 17.45
N GLN A 386 30.51 -6.78 16.65
CA GLN A 386 30.21 -6.98 15.24
C GLN A 386 29.18 -8.10 15.04
N THR A 387 27.97 -7.73 14.66
CA THR A 387 26.92 -8.69 14.28
C THR A 387 26.72 -8.77 12.76
N GLY A 388 27.32 -7.85 12.00
CA GLY A 388 27.29 -7.87 10.53
C GLY A 388 28.07 -9.04 9.95
N PHE A 389 27.41 -9.84 9.12
CA PHE A 389 28.01 -10.94 8.34
C PHE A 389 28.65 -12.08 9.17
N ILE A 390 28.35 -12.17 10.47
CA ILE A 390 28.84 -13.24 11.34
C ILE A 390 27.71 -14.23 11.62
N LYS A 391 27.99 -15.51 11.44
CA LYS A 391 27.03 -16.59 11.69
C LYS A 391 26.59 -16.58 13.17
N GLN A 392 25.33 -16.91 13.42
CA GLN A 392 24.71 -16.96 14.76
C GLN A 392 24.64 -15.61 15.49
N ARG A 393 24.91 -14.48 14.82
CA ARG A 393 24.70 -13.14 15.38
C ARG A 393 23.57 -12.44 14.64
N GLN A 394 22.60 -11.86 15.36
CA GLN A 394 21.48 -11.17 14.73
C GLN A 394 21.67 -9.66 14.82
N ALA A 395 21.42 -8.95 13.72
CA ALA A 395 21.46 -7.48 13.72
C ALA A 395 20.43 -6.86 14.69
N GLN A 396 19.34 -7.58 14.97
CA GLN A 396 18.32 -7.18 15.94
C GLN A 396 18.87 -7.06 17.36
N ASP A 397 19.86 -7.88 17.72
CA ASP A 397 20.53 -7.83 19.03
C ASP A 397 21.25 -6.50 19.21
N ASN A 398 21.95 -6.03 18.17
CA ASN A 398 22.61 -4.72 18.19
C ASN A 398 21.59 -3.57 18.27
N ILE A 399 20.46 -3.63 17.54
CA ILE A 399 19.41 -2.62 17.67
C ILE A 399 18.88 -2.57 19.11
N ARG A 400 18.57 -3.74 19.69
CA ARG A 400 18.03 -3.83 21.05
C ARG A 400 19.03 -3.37 22.10
N LYS A 401 20.32 -3.70 21.92
CA LYS A 401 21.43 -3.23 22.74
C LYS A 401 21.53 -1.71 22.74
N VAL A 402 21.46 -1.09 21.56
CA VAL A 402 21.48 0.38 21.43
C VAL A 402 20.27 1.02 22.09
N LEU A 403 19.06 0.49 21.88
CA LEU A 403 17.85 0.99 22.54
C LEU A 403 17.93 0.88 24.06
N HIS A 404 18.52 -0.19 24.58
CA HIS A 404 18.73 -0.36 26.01
C HIS A 404 19.72 0.68 26.57
N ILE A 405 20.83 0.92 25.86
CA ILE A 405 21.82 1.94 26.23
C ILE A 405 21.19 3.33 26.23
N LEU A 406 20.42 3.69 25.19
CA LEU A 406 19.71 4.96 25.12
C LEU A 406 18.74 5.17 26.29
N ARG A 407 17.98 4.15 26.67
CA ARG A 407 17.08 4.21 27.83
C ARG A 407 17.84 4.40 29.14
N GLN A 408 19.00 3.76 29.28
CA GLN A 408 19.81 3.90 30.49
C GLN A 408 20.42 5.30 30.59
N VAL A 409 20.95 5.83 29.47
CA VAL A 409 21.45 7.20 29.36
C VAL A 409 20.37 8.21 29.77
N ASP A 410 19.15 8.03 29.28
CA ASP A 410 18.00 8.89 29.61
C ASP A 410 17.64 8.80 31.11
N LYS A 411 17.58 7.58 31.66
CA LYS A 411 17.28 7.35 33.08
C LYS A 411 18.35 7.92 34.02
N GLN A 412 19.62 7.84 33.64
CA GLN A 412 20.77 8.30 34.44
C GLN A 412 21.17 9.74 34.13
N LYS A 413 20.52 10.39 33.15
CA LYS A 413 20.86 11.73 32.65
C LYS A 413 22.35 11.89 32.30
N LEU A 414 22.91 10.88 31.64
CA LEU A 414 24.31 10.91 31.21
C LEU A 414 24.46 11.78 29.96
N GLU A 415 25.53 12.57 29.90
CA GLU A 415 25.91 13.28 28.68
C GLU A 415 26.55 12.29 27.69
N THR A 416 25.84 11.91 26.62
CA THR A 416 26.24 10.83 25.69
C THR A 416 25.75 11.08 24.24
N LEU A 417 26.59 10.96 23.20
CA LEU A 417 26.22 11.08 21.74
C LEU A 417 25.85 9.75 21.24
N VAL A 418 25.23 9.78 20.08
CA VAL A 418 25.25 8.64 19.20
C VAL A 418 25.62 9.09 17.80
N LEU A 419 26.81 8.70 17.36
CA LEU A 419 27.36 8.87 16.01
C LEU A 419 26.92 7.68 15.18
N SER A 420 25.94 7.86 14.31
CA SER A 420 25.61 6.84 13.32
C SER A 420 26.39 7.08 12.03
N LEU A 421 27.33 6.18 11.72
CA LEU A 421 28.15 6.22 10.52
C LEU A 421 27.68 5.14 9.54
N ASP A 422 27.42 5.49 8.29
CA ASP A 422 27.08 4.54 7.23
C ASP A 422 28.31 4.25 6.36
N ALA A 423 28.62 2.97 6.15
CA ALA A 423 29.69 2.55 5.25
C ALA A 423 29.22 2.67 3.80
N GLU A 424 29.41 3.85 3.19
CA GLU A 424 29.03 4.05 1.79
C GLU A 424 29.76 3.06 0.88
N LYS A 425 29.00 2.19 0.21
CA LYS A 425 29.52 1.16 -0.70
C LYS A 425 30.66 0.35 -0.08
N ALA A 426 30.40 -0.17 1.13
CA ALA A 426 31.27 -1.03 1.90
C ALA A 426 32.13 -1.99 1.06
N PHE A 427 31.53 -2.80 0.19
CA PHE A 427 32.26 -3.77 -0.63
C PHE A 427 33.17 -3.13 -1.67
N ASP A 428 32.78 -2.00 -2.27
CA ASP A 428 33.53 -1.35 -3.37
C ASP A 428 34.76 -0.58 -2.85
N SER A 429 34.80 -0.27 -1.55
CA SER A 429 35.85 0.54 -0.93
C SER A 429 37.05 -0.27 -0.42
N VAL A 430 36.94 -1.61 -0.38
CA VAL A 430 37.98 -2.50 0.19
C VAL A 430 39.26 -2.45 -0.64
N ARG A 431 40.33 -1.89 -0.08
CA ARG A 431 41.66 -1.89 -0.73
C ARG A 431 42.39 -3.20 -0.44
N TRP A 432 42.73 -3.96 -1.48
CA TRP A 432 43.31 -5.30 -1.36
C TRP A 432 44.65 -5.32 -0.60
N SER A 433 45.54 -4.35 -0.86
CA SER A 433 46.82 -4.25 -0.17
C SER A 433 46.69 -4.08 1.35
N PHE A 434 45.64 -3.39 1.81
CA PHE A 434 45.34 -3.28 3.23
C PHE A 434 44.71 -4.57 3.76
N LEU A 435 43.74 -5.14 3.04
CA LEU A 435 43.11 -6.41 3.40
C LEU A 435 44.14 -7.54 3.63
N TYR A 436 45.14 -7.68 2.76
CA TYR A 436 46.17 -8.71 2.93
C TYR A 436 47.02 -8.49 4.18
N LYS A 437 47.44 -7.25 4.46
CA LYS A 437 48.15 -6.90 5.71
C LYS A 437 47.31 -7.19 6.95
N VAL A 438 46.00 -6.98 6.88
CA VAL A 438 45.08 -7.31 7.96
C VAL A 438 45.04 -8.82 8.20
N LEU A 439 44.92 -9.62 7.14
CA LEU A 439 44.97 -11.08 7.24
C LEU A 439 46.31 -11.57 7.84
N GLU A 440 47.43 -11.02 7.41
CA GLU A 440 48.75 -11.31 7.98
C GLU A 440 48.79 -10.97 9.48
N LYS A 441 48.23 -9.83 9.89
CA LYS A 441 48.20 -9.42 11.32
C LYS A 441 47.26 -10.25 12.18
N PHE A 442 46.23 -10.85 11.60
CA PHE A 442 45.37 -11.83 12.28
C PHE A 442 45.98 -13.25 12.29
N ASN A 443 47.24 -13.41 11.86
CA ASN A 443 47.96 -14.69 11.80
C ASN A 443 47.27 -15.73 10.90
N PHE A 444 46.61 -15.29 9.81
CA PHE A 444 46.19 -16.24 8.78
C PHE A 444 47.42 -16.83 8.07
N ASP A 445 47.39 -18.13 7.83
CA ASP A 445 48.47 -18.81 7.13
C ASP A 445 48.66 -18.25 5.70
N LYS A 446 49.91 -18.22 5.26
CA LYS A 446 50.29 -17.65 3.96
C LYS A 446 49.56 -18.35 2.80
N SER A 447 49.32 -19.66 2.92
CA SER A 447 48.57 -20.41 1.90
C SER A 447 47.14 -19.86 1.68
N ILE A 448 46.44 -19.48 2.76
CA ILE A 448 45.09 -18.91 2.68
C ILE A 448 45.14 -17.51 2.07
N ILE A 449 46.14 -16.71 2.45
CA ILE A 449 46.34 -15.37 1.91
C ILE A 449 46.63 -15.45 0.40
N ASP A 450 47.44 -16.40 -0.03
CA ASP A 450 47.75 -16.64 -1.45
C ASP A 450 46.53 -17.12 -2.25
N ILE A 451 45.68 -17.96 -1.66
CA ILE A 451 44.40 -18.35 -2.25
C ILE A 451 43.50 -17.12 -2.43
N ILE A 452 43.34 -16.30 -1.38
CA ILE A 452 42.50 -15.10 -1.42
C ILE A 452 43.08 -14.08 -2.40
N SER A 453 44.40 -13.89 -2.43
CA SER A 453 45.05 -12.96 -3.36
C SER A 453 44.88 -13.41 -4.81
N GLY A 454 44.98 -14.71 -5.07
CA GLY A 454 44.67 -15.32 -6.36
C GLY A 454 43.24 -15.05 -6.86
N LEU A 455 42.25 -14.97 -5.96
CA LEU A 455 40.87 -14.64 -6.33
C LEU A 455 40.68 -13.19 -6.82
N TYR A 456 41.57 -12.27 -6.47
CA TYR A 456 41.44 -10.84 -6.80
C TYR A 456 42.54 -10.35 -7.76
N ASN A 457 43.62 -11.10 -7.93
CA ASN A 457 44.73 -10.77 -8.81
C ASN A 457 44.26 -10.54 -10.26
N LYS A 458 44.61 -9.37 -10.82
CA LYS A 458 44.26 -8.94 -12.19
C LYS A 458 42.79 -9.18 -12.57
N SER A 459 41.87 -9.05 -11.61
CA SER A 459 40.46 -9.30 -11.87
C SER A 459 39.87 -8.28 -12.82
N THR A 460 39.10 -8.76 -13.82
CA THR A 460 38.39 -7.91 -14.79
C THR A 460 36.88 -8.00 -14.60
N ALA A 461 36.18 -6.95 -15.00
CA ALA A 461 34.72 -6.88 -14.98
C ALA A 461 34.17 -6.34 -16.30
N ARG A 462 32.92 -6.73 -16.61
CA ARG A 462 32.11 -6.19 -17.69
C ARG A 462 30.74 -5.83 -17.14
N ILE A 463 30.16 -4.72 -17.58
CA ILE A 463 28.82 -4.30 -17.17
C ILE A 463 27.83 -4.82 -18.20
N LYS A 464 26.71 -5.39 -17.73
CA LYS A 464 25.60 -5.81 -18.59
C LYS A 464 24.51 -4.75 -18.59
N ILE A 465 24.26 -4.11 -19.73
CA ILE A 465 23.24 -3.07 -19.90
C ILE A 465 22.24 -3.55 -20.96
N ASN A 466 20.96 -3.66 -20.61
CA ASN A 466 19.86 -4.04 -21.52
C ASN A 466 20.06 -5.36 -22.31
N GLY A 467 20.96 -6.24 -21.86
CA GLY A 467 21.24 -7.51 -22.53
C GLY A 467 22.64 -7.58 -23.12
N ASP A 468 23.23 -6.42 -23.44
CA ASP A 468 24.55 -6.30 -24.05
C ASP A 468 25.63 -6.13 -22.97
N LEU A 469 26.85 -6.56 -23.27
CA LEU A 469 28.03 -6.41 -22.40
C LEU A 469 28.89 -5.25 -22.88
N THR A 470 29.41 -4.46 -21.95
CA THR A 470 30.43 -3.44 -22.21
C THR A 470 31.80 -4.07 -22.46
N GLU A 471 32.76 -3.23 -22.85
CA GLU A 471 34.18 -3.58 -22.80
C GLU A 471 34.63 -3.98 -21.38
N SER A 472 35.69 -4.77 -21.32
CA SER A 472 36.28 -5.22 -20.05
C SER A 472 37.18 -4.15 -19.46
N PHE A 473 37.04 -3.92 -18.17
CA PHE A 473 37.94 -3.08 -17.39
C PHE A 473 38.54 -3.86 -16.21
N ILE A 474 39.70 -3.44 -15.75
CA ILE A 474 40.40 -4.04 -14.61
C ILE A 474 39.82 -3.45 -13.32
N LEU A 475 39.61 -4.29 -12.31
CA LEU A 475 39.26 -3.87 -10.96
C LEU A 475 40.54 -3.59 -10.16
N GLU A 476 40.58 -2.46 -9.47
CA GLU A 476 41.74 -2.07 -8.63
C GLU A 476 41.47 -2.26 -7.13
N ARG A 477 40.19 -2.33 -6.76
CA ARG A 477 39.73 -2.46 -5.38
C ARG A 477 38.34 -3.08 -5.33
N GLY A 478 37.94 -3.44 -4.12
CA GLY A 478 36.60 -3.89 -3.78
C GLY A 478 36.46 -5.40 -3.75
N THR A 479 35.36 -5.86 -3.18
CA THR A 479 34.97 -7.27 -3.11
C THR A 479 33.68 -7.48 -3.89
N ARG A 480 33.48 -8.69 -4.42
CA ARG A 480 32.43 -8.95 -5.41
C ARG A 480 31.08 -9.10 -4.72
N GLN A 481 30.14 -8.20 -5.02
CA GLN A 481 28.79 -8.28 -4.46
C GLN A 481 28.07 -9.55 -4.95
N GLY A 482 27.68 -10.43 -4.02
CA GLY A 482 27.09 -11.74 -4.31
C GLY A 482 28.06 -12.93 -4.25
N CYS A 483 29.33 -12.70 -3.94
CA CYS A 483 30.29 -13.75 -3.61
C CYS A 483 30.13 -14.18 -2.13
N CYS A 484 30.31 -15.47 -1.86
CA CYS A 484 30.15 -16.03 -0.50
C CYS A 484 31.20 -15.52 0.50
N ILE A 485 32.45 -15.33 0.08
CA ILE A 485 33.56 -14.96 0.99
C ILE A 485 33.63 -13.45 1.25
N SER A 486 33.06 -12.62 0.37
CA SER A 486 33.18 -11.15 0.44
C SER A 486 32.65 -10.53 1.74
N PRO A 487 31.51 -10.96 2.32
CA PRO A 487 31.04 -10.47 3.61
C PRO A 487 32.04 -10.68 4.76
N LEU A 488 32.71 -11.85 4.80
CA LEU A 488 33.70 -12.16 5.84
C LEU A 488 34.98 -11.33 5.67
N LEU A 489 35.43 -11.14 4.42
CA LEU A 489 36.58 -10.29 4.14
C LEU A 489 36.31 -8.84 4.53
N PHE A 490 35.10 -8.35 4.33
CA PHE A 490 34.72 -7.02 4.79
C PHE A 490 34.69 -6.92 6.32
N ALA A 491 34.13 -7.93 7.00
CA ALA A 491 34.11 -7.99 8.46
C ALA A 491 35.54 -7.96 9.05
N LEU A 492 36.48 -8.69 8.44
CA LEU A 492 37.91 -8.64 8.82
C LEU A 492 38.55 -7.29 8.48
N PHE A 493 38.23 -6.73 7.31
CA PHE A 493 38.76 -5.45 6.85
C PHE A 493 38.43 -4.29 7.81
N ILE A 494 37.22 -4.26 8.37
CA ILE A 494 36.79 -3.18 9.28
C ILE A 494 37.26 -3.40 10.73
N GLU A 495 37.60 -4.63 11.11
CA GLU A 495 37.95 -4.99 12.49
C GLU A 495 39.14 -4.19 13.09
N PRO A 496 40.22 -3.86 12.36
CA PRO A 496 41.28 -3.01 12.89
C PRO A 496 40.81 -1.63 13.34
N LEU A 497 39.85 -1.02 12.62
CA LEU A 497 39.24 0.25 13.03
C LEU A 497 38.44 0.06 14.32
N SER A 498 37.69 -1.04 14.41
CA SER A 498 36.92 -1.41 15.60
C SER A 498 37.82 -1.62 16.82
N GLN A 499 38.95 -2.31 16.64
CA GLN A 499 39.96 -2.51 17.67
C GLN A 499 40.58 -1.18 18.11
N TRP A 500 40.92 -0.30 17.17
CA TRP A 500 41.46 1.02 17.47
C TRP A 500 40.50 1.85 18.33
N ILE A 501 39.20 1.86 18.00
CA ILE A 501 38.16 2.54 18.80
C ILE A 501 38.07 1.96 20.21
N ARG A 502 38.13 0.62 20.35
CA ARG A 502 38.02 -0.04 21.66
C ARG A 502 39.22 0.26 22.57
N GLN A 503 40.42 0.26 22.00
CA GLN A 503 41.69 0.44 22.73
C GLN A 503 41.99 1.89 23.08
N ARG A 504 41.38 2.85 22.37
CA ARG A 504 41.52 4.29 22.63
C ARG A 504 40.90 4.66 23.99
N GLN A 505 41.72 5.25 24.86
CA GLN A 505 41.34 5.67 26.22
C GLN A 505 40.58 7.00 26.23
N ASP A 506 40.81 7.85 25.23
CA ASP A 506 40.11 9.11 24.97
C ASP A 506 38.64 8.89 24.57
N ILE A 507 38.30 7.69 24.07
CA ILE A 507 36.93 7.32 23.75
C ILE A 507 36.36 6.54 24.94
N THR A 508 35.53 7.18 25.75
CA THR A 508 34.79 6.56 26.84
C THR A 508 33.42 6.07 26.36
N GLY A 509 33.06 4.85 26.75
CA GLY A 509 31.78 4.22 26.43
C GLY A 509 30.77 4.32 27.57
N VAL A 510 29.55 3.89 27.30
CA VAL A 510 28.51 3.83 28.34
C VAL A 510 28.70 2.56 29.17
N ARG A 511 28.80 2.68 30.49
CA ARG A 511 28.86 1.53 31.39
C ARG A 511 27.49 0.89 31.52
N THR A 512 27.39 -0.36 31.10
CA THR A 512 26.21 -1.21 31.31
C THR A 512 26.56 -2.35 32.28
N PRO A 513 25.58 -3.08 32.84
CA PRO A 513 25.86 -4.27 33.64
C PRO A 513 26.72 -5.31 32.92
N GLY A 514 26.67 -5.35 31.58
CA GLY A 514 27.51 -6.20 30.72
C GLY A 514 28.85 -5.59 30.31
N GLY A 515 29.33 -4.55 31.00
CA GLY A 515 30.59 -3.86 30.71
C GLY A 515 30.43 -2.55 29.93
N GLU A 516 31.55 -1.92 29.62
CA GLU A 516 31.62 -0.66 28.87
C GLU A 516 31.31 -0.89 27.38
N GLN A 517 30.36 -0.12 26.85
CA GLN A 517 29.91 -0.22 25.46
C GLN A 517 30.34 1.02 24.68
N LYS A 518 31.33 0.85 23.78
CA LYS A 518 31.87 1.92 22.92
C LYS A 518 31.36 1.87 21.48
N LEU A 519 31.16 0.66 20.95
CA LEU A 519 30.93 0.40 19.53
C LEU A 519 29.85 -0.66 19.33
N ALA A 520 29.09 -0.52 18.24
CA ALA A 520 28.24 -1.57 17.69
C ALA A 520 28.30 -1.53 16.16
N LEU A 521 28.62 -2.65 15.52
CA LEU A 521 28.73 -2.79 14.06
C LEU A 521 27.67 -3.79 13.59
N PHE A 522 26.78 -3.40 12.67
CA PHE A 522 25.72 -4.28 12.17
C PHE A 522 25.40 -4.05 10.70
N ALA A 523 24.85 -5.07 10.04
CA ALA A 523 24.37 -5.02 8.67
C ALA A 523 22.85 -5.27 8.58
N LEU A 524 22.08 -4.38 7.94
CA LEU A 524 20.59 -4.50 7.82
C LEU A 524 20.08 -4.27 6.39
N HIS A 525 19.00 -4.98 6.02
CA HIS A 525 18.34 -4.85 4.72
C HIS A 525 17.40 -3.63 4.60
N LYS A 526 16.76 -3.19 5.70
CA LYS A 526 15.84 -2.04 5.75
C LYS A 526 16.31 -0.96 6.74
N PRO A 527 16.06 0.33 6.47
CA PRO A 527 16.28 1.38 7.46
C PRO A 527 15.38 1.15 8.68
N ILE A 528 15.89 1.47 9.86
CA ILE A 528 15.07 1.58 11.08
C ILE A 528 14.04 2.68 10.79
N PRO A 529 12.72 2.41 10.94
CA PRO A 529 11.71 3.41 10.66
C PRO A 529 11.87 4.61 11.60
N HIS A 530 11.92 5.81 11.02
CA HIS A 530 11.88 7.10 11.75
C HIS A 530 10.65 7.25 12.67
N ARG A 531 9.64 6.38 12.59
CA ARG A 531 8.50 6.37 13.53
C ARG A 531 8.86 6.06 14.97
N HIS A 532 10.05 5.48 15.23
CA HIS A 532 10.59 5.33 16.59
C HIS A 532 11.79 6.25 16.86
N SER A 533 12.10 7.20 15.97
CA SER A 533 13.09 8.23 16.27
C SER A 533 12.40 9.39 17.03
N PRO A 534 12.69 9.61 18.32
CA PRO A 534 12.28 10.85 18.98
C PRO A 534 12.89 12.03 18.21
N LYS A 535 12.14 13.12 18.05
CA LYS A 535 12.51 14.33 17.30
C LYS A 535 13.75 15.07 17.85
N SER A 536 14.45 14.52 18.85
CA SER A 536 15.51 15.18 19.63
C SER A 536 16.93 14.68 19.33
N TRP A 537 17.28 14.40 18.08
CA TRP A 537 18.67 14.07 17.69
C TRP A 537 19.56 15.32 17.54
N LYS A 538 19.25 16.43 18.22
CA LYS A 538 19.99 17.68 17.99
C LYS A 538 21.28 17.83 18.79
N HIS A 539 21.42 17.42 20.04
CA HIS A 539 22.62 17.83 20.80
C HIS A 539 23.07 16.84 21.89
N TYR A 540 23.88 15.79 21.65
CA TYR A 540 24.59 15.09 22.75
C TYR A 540 25.91 14.42 22.27
N HIS A 541 26.96 14.23 23.12
CA HIS A 541 28.40 13.87 22.83
C HIS A 541 28.89 12.48 23.43
N ASN A 542 29.50 11.55 22.65
CA ASN A 542 30.03 10.15 22.85
C ASN A 542 29.23 8.78 22.73
N MET A 543 28.98 8.23 21.52
CA MET A 543 28.78 6.77 21.23
C MET A 543 28.93 6.56 19.72
N VAL A 544 29.53 5.49 19.22
CA VAL A 544 29.68 5.26 17.77
C VAL A 544 28.89 4.02 17.34
N LEU A 545 27.86 4.22 16.51
CA LEU A 545 27.12 3.20 15.79
C LEU A 545 27.63 3.16 14.36
N TYR A 546 28.27 2.05 14.01
CA TYR A 546 28.64 1.80 12.63
C TYR A 546 27.55 0.95 11.98
N ARG A 547 27.03 1.46 10.88
CA ARG A 547 25.94 0.90 10.10
C ARG A 547 26.50 0.48 8.76
N ASP A 548 26.27 -0.78 8.39
CA ASP A 548 26.38 -1.20 7.00
C ASP A 548 24.97 -1.45 6.44
N ILE A 549 24.58 -0.68 5.43
CA ILE A 549 23.30 -0.87 4.74
C ILE A 549 23.50 -1.87 3.60
N ARG A 550 22.84 -3.04 3.78
CA ARG A 550 22.41 -4.05 2.78
C ARG A 550 23.49 -4.95 2.18
N SER A 551 23.55 -6.19 2.70
CA SER A 551 23.81 -7.38 1.89
C SER A 551 22.55 -8.24 1.75
N MET A 552 22.35 -8.72 0.51
CA MET A 552 21.32 -9.63 -0.03
C MET A 552 19.89 -9.12 -0.07
#